data_AF-A0A7W1E1P5-F1
#
_entry.id   AF-A0A7W1E1P5-F1
#
_cell.length_a   1.000
_cell.length_b   1.000
_cell.length_c   1.000
_cell.angle_alpha   90.00
_cell.angle_beta   90.00
_cell.angle_gamma   90.00
#
_symmetry.space_group_name_H-M   'P 1'
#
loop_
_entity.id
_entity.type
_entity.pdbx_description
1 polymer ?
#
loop_
_entity_poly.entity_id
_entity_poly.type
_entity_poly.pdbx_seq_one_letter_code
_entity_poly.pdbx_strand_id
1 'polypeptide(L)'
;MTQKVKHFRINALRVNMSRTMSTLPDDTYDAFIIDAQRDDERDAIRIELTITTGDHKSDVLAIYATNLERDSIELIGLPARLHVRDGVPRLTFD
;
A
#
# COMPACT_ATOMS: atom_id res chain seq x y z
N MET A 1 -6.34 27.44 -30.50
CA MET A 1 -5.25 27.02 -29.58
C MET A 1 -5.80 25.89 -28.73
N THR A 2 -5.40 24.65 -29.02
CA THR A 2 -5.99 23.43 -28.45
C THR A 2 -5.19 22.97 -27.23
N GLN A 3 -5.82 22.96 -26.05
CA GLN A 3 -5.23 22.42 -24.82
C GLN A 3 -5.02 20.91 -24.97
N LYS A 4 -3.77 20.45 -24.87
CA LYS A 4 -3.43 19.03 -24.75
C LYS A 4 -3.80 18.55 -23.35
N VAL A 5 -4.84 17.73 -23.26
CA VAL A 5 -5.16 16.96 -22.05
C VAL A 5 -4.05 15.93 -21.83
N LYS A 6 -3.18 16.18 -20.85
CA LYS A 6 -2.14 15.23 -20.43
C LYS A 6 -2.83 14.06 -19.73
N HIS A 7 -2.93 12.95 -20.43
CA HIS A 7 -3.33 11.67 -19.84
C HIS A 7 -2.22 11.23 -18.88
N PHE A 8 -2.44 11.37 -17.57
CA PHE A 8 -1.57 10.78 -16.56
C PHE A 8 -1.84 9.28 -16.50
N ARG A 9 -0.82 8.48 -16.83
CA ARG A 9 -0.83 7.04 -16.60
C ARG A 9 -0.30 6.79 -15.19
N ILE A 10 -1.15 6.30 -14.30
CA ILE A 10 -0.75 5.86 -12.96
C ILE A 10 0.01 4.55 -13.14
N ASN A 11 1.34 4.58 -13.03
CA ASN A 11 2.16 3.38 -13.02
C ASN A 11 2.02 2.70 -11.64
N ALA A 12 1.56 1.46 -11.67
CA ALA A 12 1.36 0.64 -10.48
C ALA A 12 2.58 0.63 -9.57
N LEU A 13 2.34 0.92 -8.29
CA LEU A 13 3.36 0.93 -7.25
C LEU A 13 3.84 -0.49 -6.97
N ARG A 14 5.16 -0.71 -7.05
CA ARG A 14 5.77 -2.01 -6.71
C ARG A 14 6.26 -1.96 -5.28
N VAL A 15 5.82 -2.94 -4.51
CA VAL A 15 6.11 -3.15 -3.10
C VAL A 15 6.95 -4.41 -2.96
N ASN A 16 8.06 -4.37 -2.20
CA ASN A 16 8.91 -5.54 -1.95
C ASN A 16 8.63 -6.11 -0.54
N MET A 17 7.87 -7.19 -0.41
CA MET A 17 7.49 -7.76 0.90
C MET A 17 8.68 -8.49 1.57
N SER A 18 8.89 -8.31 2.88
CA SER A 18 9.96 -9.01 3.62
C SER A 18 9.53 -9.51 5.00
N ARG A 19 8.87 -10.69 5.08
CA ARG A 19 9.27 -11.93 5.80
C ARG A 19 8.19 -13.02 5.63
N THR A 20 8.59 -14.22 5.16
CA THR A 20 7.87 -15.51 5.16
C THR A 20 6.52 -15.63 4.42
N MET A 21 6.59 -15.76 3.09
CA MET A 21 5.67 -16.48 2.17
C MET A 21 4.21 -16.75 2.63
N SER A 22 3.41 -15.72 2.89
CA SER A 22 2.03 -15.75 2.43
C SER A 22 1.88 -14.62 1.42
N THR A 23 2.02 -14.96 0.14
CA THR A 23 1.42 -14.12 -0.90
C THR A 23 -0.07 -14.14 -0.62
N LEU A 24 -0.64 -13.01 -0.18
CA LEU A 24 -2.09 -12.89 -0.12
C LEU A 24 -2.67 -13.26 -1.48
N PRO A 25 -3.79 -14.00 -1.51
CA PRO A 25 -4.53 -14.21 -2.74
C PRO A 25 -4.84 -12.89 -3.45
N ASP A 26 -5.09 -12.98 -4.75
CA ASP A 26 -5.62 -11.83 -5.48
C ASP A 26 -7.03 -11.52 -4.97
N ASP A 27 -7.16 -10.46 -4.19
CA ASP A 27 -8.42 -9.96 -3.64
C ASP A 27 -8.29 -8.51 -3.14
N THR A 28 -9.37 -8.00 -2.58
CA THR A 28 -9.46 -6.71 -1.90
C THR A 28 -9.61 -6.92 -0.39
N TYR A 29 -8.76 -6.26 0.38
CA TYR A 29 -8.72 -6.35 1.84
C TYR A 29 -8.95 -4.98 2.46
N ASP A 30 -9.90 -4.87 3.37
CA ASP A 30 -10.02 -3.70 4.23
C ASP A 30 -8.91 -3.76 5.29
N ALA A 31 -8.25 -2.63 5.51
CA ALA A 31 -7.02 -2.53 6.29
C ALA A 31 -7.02 -1.29 7.19
N PHE A 32 -6.16 -1.35 8.20
CA PHE A 32 -5.89 -0.22 9.09
C PHE A 32 -4.38 -0.06 9.27
N ILE A 33 -3.88 1.16 9.14
CA ILE A 33 -2.44 1.44 9.25
C ILE A 33 -2.04 1.52 10.72
N ILE A 34 -1.11 0.66 11.14
CA ILE A 34 -0.64 0.58 12.54
C ILE A 34 0.72 1.23 12.74
N ASP A 35 1.56 1.24 11.69
CA ASP A 35 2.86 1.88 11.71
C ASP A 35 3.23 2.36 10.30
N ALA A 36 4.03 3.41 10.24
CA ALA A 36 4.56 3.95 9.01
C ALA A 36 5.89 4.64 9.27
N GLN A 37 6.92 4.22 8.53
CA GLN A 37 8.26 4.75 8.66
C GLN A 37 8.87 5.04 7.29
N ARG A 38 9.42 6.25 7.14
CA ARG A 38 10.24 6.60 5.98
C ARG A 38 11.50 5.71 5.93
N ASP A 39 11.74 5.10 4.78
CA ASP A 39 12.95 4.36 4.44
C ASP A 39 13.68 5.14 3.33
N ASP A 40 14.69 5.91 3.73
CA ASP A 40 15.45 6.77 2.81
C ASP A 40 16.37 5.97 1.89
N GLU A 41 16.81 4.77 2.27
CA GLU A 41 17.63 3.90 1.42
C GLU A 41 16.83 3.38 0.23
N ARG A 42 15.53 3.14 0.42
CA ARG A 42 14.61 2.62 -0.60
C ARG A 42 13.81 3.71 -1.32
N ASP A 43 13.93 4.97 -0.91
CA ASP A 43 13.05 6.06 -1.33
C ASP A 43 11.56 5.67 -1.22
N ALA A 44 11.19 5.11 -0.07
CA ALA A 44 9.87 4.54 0.16
C ALA A 44 9.38 4.82 1.59
N ILE A 45 8.10 4.55 1.85
CA ILE A 45 7.54 4.46 3.19
C ILE A 45 7.23 2.99 3.46
N ARG A 46 7.86 2.41 4.48
CA ARG A 46 7.45 1.12 5.02
C ARG A 46 6.20 1.34 5.85
N ILE A 47 5.12 0.67 5.46
CA ILE A 47 3.81 0.73 6.10
C ILE A 47 3.53 -0.65 6.69
N GLU A 48 3.23 -0.70 7.98
CA GLU A 48 2.61 -1.86 8.60
C GLU A 48 1.11 -1.64 8.70
N LEU A 49 0.35 -2.63 8.23
CA LEU A 49 -1.11 -2.60 8.24
C LEU A 49 -1.65 -3.92 8.76
N THR A 50 -2.84 -3.86 9.36
CA THR A 50 -3.60 -5.06 9.73
C THR A 50 -4.84 -5.18 8.85
N ILE A 51 -5.15 -6.40 8.41
CA ILE A 51 -6.40 -6.71 7.70
C ILE A 51 -7.55 -6.79 8.72
N THR A 52 -8.65 -6.09 8.47
CA THR A 52 -9.74 -5.92 9.45
C THR A 52 -10.92 -6.86 9.22
N THR A 53 -11.02 -7.48 8.03
CA THR A 53 -12.16 -8.30 7.59
C THR A 53 -11.72 -9.55 6.81
N GLY A 54 -12.64 -10.51 6.64
CA GLY A 54 -12.43 -11.69 5.80
C GLY A 54 -11.51 -12.76 6.42
N ASP A 55 -11.13 -13.74 5.61
CA ASP A 55 -10.38 -14.93 6.05
C ASP A 55 -8.96 -14.61 6.54
N HIS A 56 -8.43 -13.45 6.16
CA HIS A 56 -7.12 -12.94 6.54
C HIS A 56 -7.19 -11.91 7.68
N LYS A 57 -8.31 -11.82 8.40
CA LYS A 57 -8.47 -10.86 9.49
C LYS A 57 -7.40 -11.05 10.56
N SER A 58 -6.85 -9.95 11.02
CA SER A 58 -5.75 -9.86 12.00
C SER A 58 -4.36 -10.20 11.44
N ASP A 59 -4.24 -10.56 10.16
CA ASP A 59 -2.94 -10.61 9.50
C ASP A 59 -2.31 -9.22 9.55
N VAL A 60 -1.01 -9.16 9.88
CA VAL A 60 -0.21 -7.95 9.88
C VAL A 60 0.82 -8.05 8.77
N LEU A 61 0.84 -7.04 7.90
CA LEU A 61 1.64 -7.01 6.68
C LEU A 61 2.52 -5.78 6.66
N ALA A 62 3.77 -5.96 6.24
CA ALA A 62 4.67 -4.86 5.93
C ALA A 62 4.75 -4.68 4.40
N ILE A 63 4.45 -3.47 3.93
CA ILE A 63 4.56 -3.07 2.53
C ILE A 63 5.45 -1.82 2.41
N TYR A 64 6.23 -1.71 1.34
CA TYR A 64 6.91 -0.48 0.94
C TYR A 64 6.09 0.27 -0.11
N ALA A 65 5.52 1.41 0.26
CA ALA A 65 4.89 2.34 -0.67
C ALA A 65 5.96 3.30 -1.23
N THR A 66 6.16 3.31 -2.54
CA THR A 66 6.96 4.31 -3.26
C THR A 66 6.06 5.49 -3.71
N ASN A 67 6.63 6.57 -4.27
CA ASN A 67 5.87 7.66 -4.91
C ASN A 67 4.67 8.23 -4.11
N LEU A 68 4.74 8.20 -2.77
CA LEU A 68 3.69 8.71 -1.92
C LEU A 68 4.07 10.11 -1.44
N GLU A 69 3.35 11.13 -1.91
CA GLU A 69 3.51 12.53 -1.50
C GLU A 69 2.76 12.81 -0.19
N ARG A 70 3.05 12.04 0.87
CA ARG A 70 2.49 12.23 2.22
C ARG A 70 3.56 11.98 3.28
N ASP A 71 3.43 12.62 4.44
CA ASP A 71 4.27 12.30 5.59
C ASP A 71 3.88 10.92 6.13
N SER A 72 4.87 10.12 6.52
CA SER A 72 4.64 8.80 7.12
C SER A 72 3.77 8.87 8.38
N ILE A 73 3.92 9.90 9.22
CA ILE A 73 3.17 10.01 10.48
C ILE A 73 1.68 10.24 10.23
N GLU A 74 1.32 10.89 9.12
CA GLU A 74 -0.07 11.17 8.74
C GLU A 74 -0.81 9.91 8.28
N LEU A 75 -0.08 8.82 7.97
CA LEU A 75 -0.68 7.56 7.55
C LEU A 75 -1.17 6.73 8.73
N ILE A 76 -0.58 6.90 9.91
CA ILE A 76 -0.88 6.07 11.07
C ILE A 76 -2.32 6.34 11.52
N GLY A 77 -3.08 5.25 11.70
CA GLY A 77 -4.48 5.32 12.11
C GLY A 77 -5.46 5.54 10.96
N LEU A 78 -4.99 5.63 9.71
CA LEU A 78 -5.89 5.73 8.57
C LEU A 78 -6.53 4.36 8.25
N PRO A 79 -7.84 4.33 7.95
CA PRO A 79 -8.42 3.24 7.20
C PRO A 79 -7.83 3.20 5.79
N ALA A 80 -7.64 1.99 5.27
CA ALA A 80 -7.10 1.78 3.94
C ALA A 80 -7.71 0.54 3.30
N ARG A 81 -7.48 0.40 1.99
CA ARG A 81 -7.83 -0.77 1.21
C ARG A 81 -6.61 -1.27 0.46
N LEU A 82 -6.27 -2.54 0.67
CA LEU A 82 -5.19 -3.23 -0.01
C LEU A 82 -5.80 -4.08 -1.13
N HIS A 83 -5.45 -3.77 -2.37
CA HIS A 83 -5.86 -4.55 -3.53
C HIS A 83 -4.67 -5.33 -4.08
N VAL A 84 -4.75 -6.65 -4.07
CA VAL A 84 -3.73 -7.56 -4.61
C VAL A 84 -4.22 -8.07 -5.96
N ARG A 85 -3.40 -7.87 -6.99
CA ARG A 85 -3.70 -8.37 -8.34
C ARG A 85 -2.42 -8.82 -9.03
N ASP A 86 -2.43 -10.03 -9.58
CA ASP A 86 -1.27 -10.70 -10.15
C ASP A 86 -0.11 -10.75 -9.12
N GLY A 87 -0.44 -10.91 -7.83
CA GLY A 87 0.51 -10.84 -6.72
C GLY A 87 1.10 -9.44 -6.44
N VAL A 88 0.58 -8.39 -7.08
CA VAL A 88 1.06 -7.00 -6.90
C VAL A 88 0.10 -6.21 -6.00
N PRO A 89 0.53 -5.79 -4.80
CA PRO A 89 -0.29 -5.00 -3.89
C PRO A 89 -0.38 -3.52 -4.31
N ARG A 90 -1.57 -2.93 -4.17
CA ARG A 90 -1.82 -1.49 -4.28
C ARG A 90 -2.62 -1.04 -3.07
N LEU A 91 -2.16 0.01 -2.40
CA LEU A 91 -2.82 0.59 -1.24
C LEU A 91 -3.56 1.87 -1.63
N THR A 92 -4.81 2.02 -1.18
CA THR A 92 -5.58 3.26 -1.24
C THR A 92 -6.03 3.66 0.15
N PHE A 93 -6.01 4.95 0.47
CA PHE A 93 -6.50 5.51 1.73
C PHE A 93 -7.91 6.08 1.51
N ASP A 94 -8.78 5.97 2.51
CA ASP A 94 -10.10 6.62 2.49
C ASP A 94 -10.04 8.10 2.88
#